data_AF-A0A2D7A5H9-F1
#
_entry.id   AF-A0A2D7A5H9-F1
#
_cell.length_a   1.000
_cell.length_b   1.000
_cell.length_c   1.000
_cell.angle_alpha   90.00
_cell.angle_beta   90.00
_cell.angle_gamma   90.00
#
_symmetry.space_group_name_H-M   'P 1'
#
loop_
_entity.id
_entity.type
_entity.pdbx_description
1 polymer ?
#
loop_
_entity_poly.entity_id
_entity_poly.type
_entity_poly.pdbx_seq_one_letter_code
_entity_poly.pdbx_strand_id
1 'polypeptide(L)'
;EEEMLNAPAQGAIAVETRNSGKIKELISKLDHLNTRLCVSQERLFLKTLMGGCTSPIGAYAKIEKNTITLKGSILSLDGKKSITKELKREYNNSNIGVDLAHSILNSGGHNILADSRSK
;
A
#
# COMPACT_ATOMS: atom_id res chain seq x y z
N GLU A 1 12.05 -14.32 8.51
CA GLU A 1 10.77 -14.92 8.93
C GLU A 1 9.74 -14.75 7.83
N GLU A 2 8.93 -15.78 7.60
CA GLU A 2 7.71 -15.64 6.80
C GLU A 2 6.68 -14.88 7.63
N GLU A 3 6.64 -13.57 7.42
CA GLU A 3 5.73 -12.67 8.10
C GLU A 3 4.54 -12.38 7.19
N MET A 4 3.33 -12.69 7.66
CA MET A 4 2.10 -12.32 6.95
C MET A 4 1.93 -10.80 7.01
N LEU A 5 2.16 -10.12 5.89
CA LEU A 5 1.94 -8.68 5.79
C LEU A 5 0.46 -8.34 5.93
N ASN A 6 0.19 -7.23 6.61
CA ASN A 6 -1.15 -6.69 6.78
C ASN A 6 -1.76 -6.28 5.43
N ALA A 7 -3.10 -6.23 5.41
CA ALA A 7 -3.80 -5.63 4.29
C ALA A 7 -3.40 -4.14 4.15
N PRO A 8 -3.31 -3.60 2.92
CA PRO A 8 -3.03 -2.19 2.73
C PRO A 8 -4.01 -1.31 3.52
N ALA A 9 -3.48 -0.33 4.26
CA ALA A 9 -4.20 0.58 5.15
C ALA A 9 -4.88 -0.06 6.38
N GLN A 10 -4.54 -1.30 6.75
CA GLN A 10 -5.11 -1.95 7.92
C GLN A 10 -4.85 -1.15 9.20
N GLY A 11 -5.91 -0.93 10.00
CA GLY A 11 -5.85 -0.15 11.23
C GLY A 11 -6.00 1.36 11.06
N ALA A 12 -6.02 1.88 9.83
CA ALA A 12 -6.30 3.28 9.57
C ALA A 12 -7.80 3.55 9.39
N ILE A 13 -8.28 4.70 9.89
CA ILE A 13 -9.64 5.19 9.67
C ILE A 13 -9.59 6.30 8.61
N ALA A 14 -10.42 6.16 7.57
CA ALA A 14 -10.63 7.20 6.58
C ALA A 14 -11.96 7.91 6.85
N VAL A 15 -11.93 9.24 6.93
CA VAL A 15 -13.14 10.07 7.04
C VAL A 15 -13.38 10.74 5.71
N GLU A 16 -14.54 10.47 5.10
CA GLU A 16 -14.95 11.08 3.84
C GLU A 16 -16.05 12.12 4.07
N THR A 17 -15.91 13.29 3.45
CA THR A 17 -16.90 14.37 3.55
C THR A 17 -17.06 15.12 2.24
N ARG A 18 -18.20 15.80 2.09
CA ARG A 18 -18.38 16.80 1.03
C ARG A 18 -17.29 17.88 1.13
N ASN A 19 -16.80 18.35 -0.02
CA ASN A 19 -15.79 19.40 -0.09
C ASN A 19 -16.38 20.77 0.32
N SER A 20 -16.50 20.99 1.63
CA SER A 20 -16.98 22.24 2.25
C SER A 20 -15.97 22.72 3.29
N GLY A 21 -15.70 24.03 3.34
CA GLY A 21 -14.63 24.59 4.15
C GLY A 21 -14.75 24.32 5.65
N LYS A 22 -15.96 24.45 6.21
CA LYS A 22 -16.21 24.27 7.66
C LYS A 22 -15.91 22.86 8.14
N ILE A 23 -16.37 21.85 7.40
CA ILE A 23 -16.16 20.44 7.77
C ILE A 23 -14.69 20.04 7.62
N LYS A 24 -14.00 20.55 6.59
CA LYS A 24 -12.57 20.30 6.38
C LYS A 24 -11.71 20.80 7.54
N GLU A 25 -12.01 21.99 8.07
CA GLU A 25 -11.29 22.57 9.21
C GLU A 25 -11.50 21.78 10.51
N LEU A 26 -12.69 21.22 10.72
CA LEU A 26 -12.97 20.38 11.87
C LEU A 26 -12.20 19.05 11.81
N ILE A 27 -12.18 18.41 10.64
CA ILE A 27 -11.56 17.08 10.45
C ILE A 27 -10.04 17.16 10.36
N SER A 28 -9.46 18.27 9.89
CA SER A 28 -8.01 18.42 9.82
C SER A 28 -7.31 18.24 11.18
N LYS A 29 -8.03 18.46 12.29
CA LYS A 29 -7.55 18.23 13.65
C LYS A 29 -7.37 16.74 14.01
N LEU A 30 -8.03 15.84 13.28
CA LEU A 30 -7.91 14.38 13.44
C LEU A 30 -6.83 13.78 12.53
N ASP A 31 -6.31 14.56 11.59
CA ASP A 31 -5.35 14.08 10.59
C ASP A 31 -3.97 13.86 11.23
N HIS A 32 -3.51 12.61 11.19
CA HIS A 32 -2.14 12.28 11.54
C HIS A 32 -1.31 12.16 10.27
N LEU A 33 -0.45 13.16 10.02
CA LEU A 33 0.32 13.30 8.77
C LEU A 33 1.07 12.02 8.39
N ASN A 34 1.81 11.42 9.34
CA ASN A 34 2.61 10.23 9.05
C ASN A 34 1.74 9.02 8.68
N THR A 35 0.61 8.82 9.36
CA THR A 35 -0.35 7.76 9.00
C THR A 35 -0.91 8.00 7.61
N ARG A 36 -1.31 9.24 7.29
CA ARG A 36 -1.83 9.58 5.96
C ARG A 36 -0.79 9.30 4.87
N LEU A 37 0.47 9.68 5.07
CA LEU A 37 1.54 9.42 4.11
C LEU A 37 1.77 7.92 3.90
N CYS A 38 1.90 7.13 4.98
CA CYS A 38 2.04 5.68 4.89
C CYS A 38 0.88 5.02 4.12
N VAL A 39 -0.35 5.29 4.55
CA VAL A 39 -1.58 4.75 3.94
C VAL A 39 -1.70 5.16 2.48
N SER A 40 -1.27 6.38 2.12
CA SER A 40 -1.30 6.84 0.73
C SER A 40 -0.37 6.01 -0.15
N GLN A 41 0.84 5.67 0.34
CA GLN A 41 1.78 4.84 -0.41
C GLN A 41 1.33 3.38 -0.50
N GLU A 42 0.76 2.81 0.56
CA GLU A 42 0.17 1.47 0.54
C GLU A 42 -1.01 1.38 -0.46
N ARG A 43 -1.87 2.39 -0.48
CA ARG A 43 -2.99 2.47 -1.44
C ARG A 43 -2.51 2.70 -2.87
N LEU A 44 -1.48 3.52 -3.08
CA LEU A 44 -0.85 3.69 -4.40
C LEU A 44 -0.28 2.36 -4.89
N PHE A 45 0.43 1.62 -4.04
CA PHE A 45 0.93 0.29 -4.35
C PHE A 45 -0.20 -0.68 -4.78
N LEU A 46 -1.26 -0.79 -3.96
CA LEU A 46 -2.41 -1.64 -4.28
C LEU A 46 -3.07 -1.22 -5.60
N LYS A 47 -3.28 0.08 -5.81
CA LYS A 47 -3.91 0.62 -7.03
C LYS A 47 -3.05 0.36 -8.27
N THR A 48 -1.73 0.51 -8.19
CA THR A 48 -0.82 0.25 -9.31
C THR A 48 -0.80 -1.24 -9.68
N LEU A 49 -0.96 -2.13 -8.71
CA LEU A 49 -1.17 -3.56 -8.96
C LEU A 49 -2.60 -3.90 -9.44
N MET A 50 -3.47 -2.90 -9.59
CA MET A 50 -4.91 -3.01 -9.85
C MET A 50 -5.60 -4.02 -8.92
N GLY A 51 -5.17 -4.04 -7.65
CA GLY A 51 -5.75 -4.90 -6.63
C GLY A 51 -6.96 -4.27 -5.95
N GLY A 52 -7.73 -5.12 -5.27
CA GLY A 52 -8.87 -4.74 -4.43
C GLY A 52 -8.92 -5.56 -3.15
N CYS A 53 -10.05 -5.53 -2.44
CA CYS A 53 -10.20 -6.17 -1.12
C CYS A 53 -10.00 -7.70 -1.13
N THR A 54 -10.19 -8.35 -2.27
CA THR A 54 -10.04 -9.81 -2.44
C THR A 54 -8.68 -10.20 -3.01
N SER A 55 -7.84 -9.23 -3.37
CA SER A 55 -6.53 -9.52 -3.95
C SER A 55 -5.57 -10.03 -2.87
N PRO A 56 -4.79 -11.10 -3.14
CA PRO A 56 -3.80 -11.64 -2.21
C PRO A 56 -2.55 -10.74 -2.14
N ILE A 57 -2.74 -9.51 -1.66
CA ILE A 57 -1.74 -8.43 -1.65
C ILE A 57 -1.63 -7.89 -0.22
N GLY A 58 -0.41 -7.86 0.31
CA GLY A 58 -0.07 -7.24 1.58
C GLY A 58 0.83 -6.02 1.38
N ALA A 59 0.66 -4.98 2.21
CA ALA A 59 1.51 -3.79 2.18
C ALA A 59 1.59 -3.12 3.53
N TYR A 60 2.80 -2.74 3.94
CA TYR A 60 3.06 -2.01 5.18
C TYR A 60 4.09 -0.90 4.94
N ALA A 61 3.69 0.33 5.24
CA ALA A 61 4.55 1.50 5.22
C ALA A 61 4.81 2.03 6.63
N LYS A 62 6.06 2.38 6.89
CA LYS A 62 6.48 3.01 8.14
C LYS A 62 7.39 4.20 7.86
N ILE A 63 7.12 5.32 8.52
CA ILE A 63 8.00 6.49 8.52
C ILE A 63 8.78 6.52 9.83
N GLU A 64 10.10 6.57 9.72
CA GLU A 64 11.02 6.81 10.83
C GLU A 64 11.94 7.97 10.46
N LYS A 65 11.94 9.02 11.28
CA LYS A 65 12.66 10.28 11.00
C LYS A 65 12.24 10.85 9.63
N ASN A 66 13.16 10.86 8.65
CA ASN A 66 12.93 11.37 7.30
C ASN A 66 12.74 10.26 6.26
N THR A 67 12.69 8.99 6.65
CA THR A 67 12.69 7.85 5.74
C THR A 67 11.37 7.10 5.82
N ILE A 68 10.76 6.85 4.66
CA ILE A 68 9.65 5.91 4.51
C ILE A 68 10.21 4.57 4.02
N THR A 69 9.83 3.50 4.71
CA THR A 69 10.02 2.11 4.28
C THR A 69 8.68 1.56 3.86
N LEU A 70 8.58 0.99 2.66
CA LEU A 70 7.40 0.27 2.20
C LEU A 70 7.80 -1.17 1.88
N LYS A 71 7.18 -2.12 2.57
CA LYS A 71 7.26 -3.55 2.32
C LYS A 71 5.95 -4.02 1.69
N GLY A 72 6.02 -4.75 0.59
CA GLY A 72 4.87 -5.18 -0.18
C GLY A 72 5.02 -6.63 -0.64
N SER A 73 3.93 -7.36 -0.68
CA SER A 73 3.89 -8.75 -1.13
C SER A 73 2.67 -9.05 -1.96
N ILE A 74 2.84 -9.93 -2.95
CA ILE A 74 1.77 -10.57 -3.70
C ILE A 74 1.91 -12.08 -3.57
N LEU A 75 0.79 -12.79 -3.50
CA LEU A 75 0.74 -14.25 -3.37
C LEU A 75 -0.20 -14.85 -4.41
N SER A 76 0.04 -16.10 -4.83
CA SER A 76 -0.96 -16.86 -5.57
C SER A 76 -2.11 -17.27 -4.63
N LEU A 77 -3.29 -17.55 -5.18
CA LEU A 77 -4.46 -17.95 -4.39
C LEU A 77 -4.24 -19.25 -3.59
N ASP A 78 -3.37 -20.13 -4.08
CA ASP A 78 -2.96 -21.36 -3.39
C ASP A 78 -1.75 -21.19 -2.45
N GLY A 79 -1.22 -19.96 -2.35
CA GLY A 79 -0.07 -19.62 -1.51
C GLY A 79 1.28 -20.15 -1.99
N LYS A 80 1.35 -20.90 -3.10
CA LYS A 80 2.59 -21.57 -3.55
C LYS A 80 3.61 -20.63 -4.19
N LYS A 81 3.16 -19.50 -4.72
CA LYS A 81 4.01 -18.48 -5.32
C LYS A 81 3.84 -17.19 -4.55
N SER A 82 4.93 -16.52 -4.24
CA SER A 82 4.91 -15.20 -3.63
C SER A 82 6.07 -14.36 -4.14
N ILE A 83 5.87 -13.05 -4.16
CA ILE A 83 6.94 -12.07 -4.37
C ILE A 83 6.78 -11.01 -3.29
N THR A 84 7.78 -10.92 -2.41
CA THR A 84 7.87 -9.88 -1.40
C THR A 84 9.07 -8.99 -1.70
N LYS A 85 8.87 -7.68 -1.64
CA LYS A 85 9.93 -6.68 -1.82
C LYS A 85 9.78 -5.55 -0.81
N GLU A 86 10.88 -4.84 -0.59
CA GLU A 86 10.96 -3.67 0.27
C GLU A 86 11.70 -2.54 -0.45
N LEU A 87 11.26 -1.30 -0.27
CA LEU A 87 11.96 -0.10 -0.68
C LEU A 87 12.04 0.90 0.47
N LYS A 88 13.11 1.72 0.46
CA LYS A 88 13.32 2.84 1.38
C LYS A 88 13.64 4.12 0.62
N ARG A 89 13.01 5.24 0.98
CA ARG A 89 13.22 6.56 0.38
C ARG A 89 13.02 7.66 1.41
N GLU A 90 13.47 8.88 1.11
CA GLU A 90 13.02 10.05 1.86
C GLU A 90 11.52 10.29 1.64
N TYR A 91 10.77 10.64 2.69
CA TYR A 91 9.30 10.69 2.59
C TYR A 91 8.78 11.89 1.78
N ASN A 92 9.56 12.96 1.66
CA ASN A 92 9.15 14.28 1.19
C ASN A 92 8.80 14.36 -0.32
N ASN A 93 9.11 13.35 -1.13
CA ASN A 93 8.70 13.29 -2.54
C ASN A 93 8.72 11.86 -3.11
N SER A 94 8.31 10.88 -2.32
CA SER A 94 8.38 9.48 -2.73
C SER A 94 7.10 9.00 -3.42
N ASN A 95 7.22 8.50 -4.65
CA ASN A 95 6.21 7.64 -5.29
C ASN A 95 6.50 6.16 -4.99
N ILE A 96 6.98 5.87 -3.77
CA ILE A 96 7.52 4.56 -3.39
C ILE A 96 6.50 3.42 -3.57
N GLY A 97 5.21 3.71 -3.43
CA GLY A 97 4.13 2.76 -3.73
C GLY A 97 4.11 2.31 -5.19
N VAL A 98 4.25 3.26 -6.13
CA VAL A 98 4.30 2.97 -7.57
C VAL A 98 5.60 2.22 -7.90
N ASP A 99 6.72 2.71 -7.38
CA ASP A 99 8.04 2.12 -7.66
C ASP A 99 8.12 0.66 -7.17
N LEU A 100 7.59 0.39 -5.97
CA LEU A 100 7.57 -0.96 -5.43
C LEU A 100 6.66 -1.89 -6.26
N ALA A 101 5.49 -1.39 -6.69
CA ALA A 101 4.57 -2.15 -7.53
C ALA A 101 5.24 -2.53 -8.86
N HIS A 102 5.86 -1.58 -9.55
CA HIS A 102 6.61 -1.86 -10.79
C HIS A 102 7.77 -2.84 -10.54
N SER A 103 8.48 -2.70 -9.43
CA SER A 103 9.55 -3.63 -9.07
C SER A 103 9.03 -5.06 -8.91
N ILE A 104 7.87 -5.26 -8.29
CA ILE A 104 7.24 -6.59 -8.14
C ILE A 104 6.74 -7.12 -9.49
N LEU A 105 6.07 -6.28 -10.28
CA LEU A 105 5.56 -6.62 -11.60
C LEU A 105 6.68 -7.07 -12.56
N ASN A 106 7.82 -6.38 -12.54
CA ASN A 106 9.01 -6.70 -13.33
C ASN A 106 9.71 -7.99 -12.87
N SER A 107 9.43 -8.48 -11.67
CA SER A 107 9.92 -9.78 -11.17
C SER A 107 8.94 -10.93 -11.42
N GLY A 108 8.00 -10.76 -12.36
CA GLY A 108 7.03 -11.80 -12.72
C GLY A 108 5.70 -11.73 -11.97
N GLY A 109 5.47 -10.64 -11.23
CA GLY A 109 4.23 -10.47 -10.45
C GLY A 109 2.95 -10.44 -11.29
N HIS A 110 3.05 -10.07 -12.57
CA HIS A 110 1.94 -10.17 -13.52
C HIS A 110 1.32 -11.56 -13.58
N ASN A 111 2.15 -12.62 -13.57
CA ASN A 111 1.67 -14.00 -13.68
C ASN A 111 0.90 -14.43 -12.43
N ILE A 112 1.37 -14.00 -11.25
CA ILE A 112 0.72 -14.32 -9.96
C ILE A 112 -0.64 -13.61 -9.87
N LEU A 113 -0.72 -12.35 -10.28
CA LEU A 113 -1.95 -11.57 -10.23
C LEU A 113 -2.97 -12.01 -11.30
N ALA A 114 -2.53 -12.44 -12.49
CA ALA A 114 -3.42 -12.91 -13.54
C ALA A 114 -4.25 -14.13 -13.09
N ASP A 115 -3.62 -15.09 -12.40
CA ASP A 115 -4.27 -16.29 -11.85
C ASP A 115 -5.37 -15.95 -10.82
N SER A 116 -5.28 -14.79 -10.17
CA SER A 116 -6.25 -14.34 -9.17
C SER A 116 -7.48 -13.63 -9.77
N ARG A 117 -7.41 -13.18 -11.04
CA ARG A 117 -8.47 -12.40 -11.70
C ARG A 117 -9.36 -13.21 -12.65
N SER A 118 -9.01 -14.46 -12.92
CA SER A 118 -9.73 -15.35 -13.84
C SER A 118 -10.89 -16.12 -13.18
N LYS A 119 -11.26 -15.75 -11.95
CA LYS A 119 -12.42 -16.29 -11.21
C LYS A 119 -13.45 -15.21 -10.94
#